data_AF-A0A1V5IBI3-F1
#
_entry.id   AF-A0A1V5IBI3-F1
#
_cell.length_a   1.000
_cell.length_b   1.000
_cell.length_c   1.000
_cell.angle_alpha   90.00
_cell.angle_beta   90.00
_cell.angle_gamma   90.00
#
_symmetry.space_group_name_H-M   'P 1'
#
loop_
_entity.id
_entity.type
_entity.pdbx_description
1 polymer ?
#
loop_
_entity_poly.entity_id
_entity_poly.type
_entity_poly.pdbx_seq_one_letter_code
_entity_poly.pdbx_strand_id
1 'polypeptide(L)'
;MRKAFILCLCLVLLSPHPAASEQACREFSGEFTPVDNGERLLALLVSLADPESMDLEMSAIPGDDGAILAVSVIIRGAAQGGVRIERIALESAFVRLNSPSEWIRGDRRSLRVLGALRSNLEIMVDEGDMLEALKTYISGSWGGVRLELESGELRVQGRYCPGTAGFPILAGLSTKLELRDGRRVLLKTPRISINGEEKTVLFQRDLDRLRPVLDFGEFPLSLMLARLSVDEGKLLLGTATPPRPAGGIRYRYDRDRERPFVMHPPESFQLPDGLLRDGDILLVCGKTWRSKIVNLLEDGASAFTHSGVVRVVDGVPYVVHASPDVELVQMERAEDFLAPEKVQRASLFRVRTDPAVAAEASRNALEYYTERVPFDTAFDGEDHGSLYCTELVWRAYAQAGIDLADGLWVQLSNPLLAGKVLLPNSLARSPLLEEIATLR
;
A
#
# COMPACT_ATOMS: atom_id res chain seq x y z
N MET A 1 -56.07 60.66 10.70
CA MET A 1 -55.62 59.35 10.15
C MET A 1 -54.62 59.60 9.02
N ARG A 2 -53.30 59.57 9.30
CA ARG A 2 -52.18 59.48 8.30
C ARG A 2 -50.77 59.73 8.88
N LYS A 3 -50.60 59.91 10.21
CA LYS A 3 -49.27 60.09 10.83
C LYS A 3 -48.87 59.04 11.87
N ALA A 4 -49.75 58.11 12.22
CA ALA A 4 -49.45 57.04 13.19
C ALA A 4 -48.97 55.71 12.55
N PHE A 5 -49.02 55.58 11.22
CA PHE A 5 -48.67 54.34 10.52
C PHE A 5 -47.20 54.27 10.06
N ILE A 6 -46.46 55.38 10.15
CA ILE A 6 -45.07 55.46 9.67
C ILE A 6 -44.06 55.19 10.80
N LEU A 7 -44.45 55.35 12.07
CA LEU A 7 -43.54 55.10 13.19
C LEU A 7 -43.36 53.61 13.52
N CYS A 8 -44.31 52.75 13.11
CA CYS A 8 -44.23 51.31 13.32
C CYS A 8 -43.38 50.59 12.26
N LEU A 9 -43.10 51.23 11.12
CA LEU A 9 -42.28 50.65 10.05
C LEU A 9 -40.78 50.93 10.22
N CYS A 10 -40.41 51.98 10.96
CA CYS A 10 -38.99 52.30 11.23
C CYS A 10 -38.40 51.59 12.45
N LEU A 11 -39.23 51.01 13.34
CA LEU A 11 -38.76 50.25 14.51
C LEU A 11 -38.63 48.73 14.26
N VAL A 12 -39.16 48.22 13.15
CA VAL A 12 -38.93 46.82 12.72
C VAL A 12 -37.62 46.67 11.93
N LEU A 13 -37.10 47.77 11.37
CA LEU A 13 -35.83 47.80 10.63
C LEU A 13 -34.57 48.05 11.51
N LEU A 14 -34.75 48.17 12.83
CA LEU A 14 -33.68 48.27 13.83
C LEU A 14 -33.72 47.09 14.81
N SER A 15 -34.26 45.96 14.39
CA SER A 15 -33.88 44.70 15.01
C SER A 15 -32.44 44.42 14.56
N PRO A 16 -31.48 44.18 15.50
CA PRO A 16 -30.19 43.65 15.10
C PRO A 16 -30.52 42.38 14.33
N HIS A 17 -30.24 42.38 13.02
CA HIS A 17 -30.12 41.12 12.32
C HIS A 17 -29.17 40.29 13.18
N PRO A 18 -29.47 39.00 13.48
CA PRO A 18 -28.41 38.15 13.97
C PRO A 18 -27.31 38.31 12.93
N ALA A 19 -26.17 38.87 13.38
CA ALA A 19 -24.94 38.84 12.62
C ALA A 19 -24.88 37.43 12.04
N ALA A 20 -24.69 37.31 10.72
CA ALA A 20 -24.48 36.05 10.05
C ALA A 20 -23.65 35.19 11.00
N SER A 21 -24.25 34.12 11.56
CA SER A 21 -23.73 33.49 12.76
C SER A 21 -22.26 33.24 12.52
N GLU A 22 -21.41 33.91 13.30
CA GLU A 22 -19.97 33.79 13.20
C GLU A 22 -19.69 32.30 13.24
N GLN A 23 -19.35 31.74 12.08
CA GLN A 23 -19.23 30.30 11.92
C GLN A 23 -18.02 29.94 12.77
N ALA A 24 -18.27 29.40 13.97
CA ALA A 24 -17.25 29.25 15.00
C ALA A 24 -16.16 28.31 14.46
N CYS A 25 -15.11 28.91 13.91
CA CYS A 25 -13.95 28.23 13.38
C CYS A 25 -13.00 28.04 14.55
N ARG A 26 -12.78 26.78 14.95
CA ARG A 26 -11.76 26.44 15.95
C ARG A 26 -10.49 26.04 15.24
N GLU A 27 -9.38 26.67 15.60
CA GLU A 27 -8.07 26.43 15.03
C GLU A 27 -7.22 25.58 15.98
N PHE A 28 -6.49 24.62 15.40
CA PHE A 28 -5.63 23.67 16.09
C PHE A 28 -4.28 23.63 15.37
N SER A 29 -3.20 23.45 16.13
CA SER A 29 -1.87 23.21 15.59
C SER A 29 -1.11 22.21 16.44
N GLY A 30 -0.26 21.41 15.80
CA GLY A 30 0.55 20.40 16.48
C GLY A 30 -0.27 19.39 17.31
N GLU A 31 0.23 19.02 18.48
CA GLU A 31 -0.49 18.13 19.40
C GLU A 31 -1.49 18.92 20.25
N PHE A 32 -2.75 18.47 20.26
CA PHE A 32 -3.82 19.05 21.07
C PHE A 32 -4.58 17.96 21.83
N THR A 33 -5.25 18.33 22.94
CA THR A 33 -6.08 17.42 23.73
C THR A 33 -7.56 17.66 23.41
N PRO A 34 -8.32 16.66 22.92
CA PRO A 34 -9.70 16.88 22.49
C PRO A 34 -10.64 17.06 23.68
N VAL A 35 -11.52 18.06 23.63
CA VAL A 35 -12.52 18.29 24.68
C VAL A 35 -13.93 17.79 24.35
N ASP A 36 -14.20 17.51 23.06
CA ASP A 36 -15.47 16.95 22.59
C ASP A 36 -15.28 15.87 21.50
N ASN A 37 -16.37 15.19 21.12
CA ASN A 37 -16.31 14.12 20.12
C ASN A 37 -15.90 14.62 18.73
N GLY A 38 -16.13 15.90 18.42
CA GLY A 38 -15.73 16.45 17.14
C GLY A 38 -14.21 16.67 17.09
N GLU A 39 -13.63 17.20 18.17
CA GLU A 39 -12.18 17.35 18.30
C GLU A 39 -11.49 15.98 18.37
N ARG A 40 -12.14 14.96 18.95
CA ARG A 40 -11.65 13.57 18.92
C ARG A 40 -11.57 13.05 17.50
N LEU A 41 -12.62 13.28 16.70
CA LEU A 41 -12.62 12.91 15.28
C LEU A 41 -11.51 13.63 14.52
N LEU A 42 -11.37 14.95 14.70
CA LEU A 42 -10.28 15.73 14.08
C LEU A 42 -8.91 15.14 14.45
N ALA A 43 -8.66 14.93 15.74
CA ALA A 43 -7.37 14.44 16.21
C ALA A 43 -7.03 13.04 15.69
N LEU A 44 -8.04 12.17 15.59
CA LEU A 44 -7.91 10.87 14.97
C LEU A 44 -7.53 11.03 13.50
N LEU A 45 -8.31 11.77 12.70
CA LEU A 45 -8.03 11.98 11.28
C LEU A 45 -6.64 12.59 11.03
N VAL A 46 -6.23 13.58 11.84
CA VAL A 46 -4.88 14.16 11.82
C VAL A 46 -3.82 13.08 12.08
N SER A 47 -4.01 12.22 13.09
CA SER A 47 -3.07 11.15 13.39
C SER A 47 -2.98 10.07 12.30
N LEU A 48 -4.05 9.85 11.53
CA LEU A 48 -4.10 8.82 10.49
C LEU A 48 -3.56 9.29 9.14
N ALA A 49 -3.77 10.57 8.83
CA ALA A 49 -3.44 11.16 7.54
C ALA A 49 -2.13 11.97 7.56
N ASP A 50 -1.62 12.30 8.75
CA ASP A 50 -0.48 13.20 8.99
C ASP A 50 -0.44 14.37 7.98
N PRO A 51 -1.43 15.28 8.02
CA PRO A 51 -1.61 16.27 6.96
C PRO A 51 -0.72 17.51 7.14
N GLU A 52 -0.52 18.29 6.08
CA GLU A 52 -0.03 19.68 6.18
C GLU A 52 -1.12 20.59 6.76
N SER A 53 -2.36 20.41 6.30
CA SER A 53 -3.53 21.07 6.87
C SER A 53 -4.80 20.24 6.66
N MET A 54 -5.78 20.44 7.53
CA MET A 54 -7.08 19.78 7.46
C MET A 54 -8.20 20.73 7.88
N ASP A 55 -9.21 20.86 7.04
CA ASP A 55 -10.48 21.50 7.38
C ASP A 55 -11.53 20.39 7.57
N LEU A 56 -12.12 20.30 8.77
CA LEU A 56 -13.24 19.41 9.09
C LEU A 56 -14.47 20.27 9.40
N GLU A 57 -15.54 20.08 8.64
CA GLU A 57 -16.83 20.70 8.90
C GLU A 57 -17.89 19.65 9.21
N MET A 58 -18.72 19.95 10.20
CA MET A 58 -19.82 19.08 10.63
C MET A 58 -21.04 19.91 10.98
N SER A 59 -22.22 19.42 10.61
CA SER A 59 -23.47 20.10 10.96
C SER A 59 -23.73 20.13 12.47
N ALA A 60 -23.20 19.16 13.22
CA ALA A 60 -23.19 19.10 14.68
C ALA A 60 -22.04 18.22 15.19
N ILE A 61 -21.71 18.33 16.48
CA ILE A 61 -20.74 17.44 17.15
C ILE A 61 -21.23 15.98 17.03
N PRO A 62 -20.35 15.00 16.73
CA PRO A 62 -20.74 13.60 16.69
C PRO A 62 -21.39 13.12 17.99
N GLY A 63 -22.51 12.41 17.86
CA GLY A 63 -23.17 11.77 19.01
C GLY A 63 -22.31 10.65 19.62
N ASP A 64 -22.66 10.22 20.84
CA ASP A 64 -21.96 9.11 21.53
C ASP A 64 -22.11 7.77 20.82
N ASP A 65 -23.10 7.65 19.94
CA ASP A 65 -23.33 6.52 19.04
C ASP A 65 -22.62 6.67 17.68
N GLY A 66 -21.81 7.72 17.50
CA GLY A 66 -21.04 7.99 16.30
C GLY A 66 -21.85 8.60 15.14
N ALA A 67 -23.10 9.02 15.37
CA ALA A 67 -23.93 9.62 14.33
C ALA A 67 -23.51 11.05 13.99
N ILE A 68 -23.42 11.36 12.69
CA ILE A 68 -23.15 12.69 12.13
C ILE A 68 -24.07 12.95 10.94
N LEU A 69 -24.89 14.00 11.01
CA LEU A 69 -25.88 14.30 9.98
C LEU A 69 -25.23 14.72 8.65
N ALA A 70 -24.20 15.56 8.71
CA ALA A 70 -23.41 15.95 7.54
C ALA A 70 -21.99 16.24 7.99
N VAL A 71 -21.02 15.72 7.24
CA VAL A 71 -19.59 15.92 7.47
C VAL A 71 -18.89 16.17 6.15
N SER A 72 -17.95 17.11 6.14
CA SER A 72 -17.02 17.28 5.04
C SER A 72 -15.62 17.48 5.58
N VAL A 73 -14.65 16.83 4.96
CA VAL A 73 -13.24 16.97 5.30
C VAL A 73 -12.45 17.32 4.05
N ILE A 74 -11.56 18.29 4.19
CA ILE A 74 -10.57 18.65 3.19
C ILE A 74 -9.20 18.46 3.84
N ILE A 75 -8.40 17.58 3.29
CA ILE A 75 -7.04 17.30 3.72
C ILE A 75 -6.10 17.78 2.63
N ARG A 76 -5.03 18.49 3.00
CA ARG A 76 -3.96 18.92 2.09
C ARG A 76 -2.64 18.32 2.55
N GLY A 77 -1.87 17.78 1.61
CA GLY A 77 -0.59 17.14 1.88
C GLY A 77 -0.72 15.99 2.87
N ALA A 78 -1.56 15.00 2.57
CA ALA A 78 -1.75 13.82 3.42
C ALA A 78 -0.68 12.75 3.11
N ALA A 79 -0.08 12.14 4.13
CA ALA A 79 0.79 10.99 3.96
C ALA A 79 -0.04 9.70 3.91
N GLN A 80 -0.19 9.11 2.72
CA GLN A 80 -0.97 7.89 2.55
C GLN A 80 -0.22 6.85 1.71
N GLY A 81 0.09 5.69 2.30
CA GLY A 81 0.65 4.55 1.55
C GLY A 81 2.02 4.82 0.92
N GLY A 82 2.86 5.64 1.57
CA GLY A 82 4.18 6.02 1.05
C GLY A 82 4.13 7.05 -0.08
N VAL A 83 3.00 7.73 -0.30
CA VAL A 83 2.88 8.86 -1.21
C VAL A 83 2.23 10.05 -0.50
N ARG A 84 2.68 11.26 -0.83
CA ARG A 84 2.00 12.49 -0.44
C ARG A 84 0.81 12.71 -1.38
N ILE A 85 -0.37 12.89 -0.82
CA ILE A 85 -1.57 13.22 -1.58
C ILE A 85 -1.79 14.73 -1.45
N GLU A 86 -1.70 15.44 -2.58
CA GLU A 86 -1.85 16.90 -2.62
C GLU A 86 -3.17 17.34 -1.96
N ARG A 87 -4.28 16.67 -2.31
CA ARG A 87 -5.60 16.99 -1.76
C ARG A 87 -6.52 15.78 -1.69
N ILE A 88 -7.18 15.61 -0.56
CA ILE A 88 -8.33 14.70 -0.39
C ILE A 88 -9.50 15.55 0.08
N ALA A 89 -10.59 15.57 -0.67
CA ALA A 89 -11.84 16.19 -0.26
C ALA A 89 -12.93 15.12 -0.20
N LEU A 90 -13.62 15.04 0.92
CA LEU A 90 -14.70 14.08 1.15
C LEU A 90 -15.88 14.83 1.76
N GLU A 91 -17.08 14.53 1.29
CA GLU A 91 -18.34 14.98 1.87
C GLU A 91 -19.26 13.77 2.03
N SER A 92 -19.95 13.69 3.15
CA SER A 92 -20.87 12.60 3.42
C SER A 92 -22.05 13.05 4.27
N ALA A 93 -23.20 12.43 4.02
CA ALA A 93 -24.45 12.70 4.72
C ALA A 93 -24.96 11.44 5.44
N PHE A 94 -25.53 11.66 6.63
CA PHE A 94 -26.03 10.62 7.54
C PHE A 94 -25.00 9.52 7.78
N VAL A 95 -23.80 9.93 8.21
CA VAL A 95 -22.72 9.02 8.56
C VAL A 95 -22.99 8.44 9.94
N ARG A 96 -22.82 7.13 10.06
CA ARG A 96 -22.77 6.43 11.34
C ARG A 96 -21.40 5.80 11.48
N LEU A 97 -20.63 6.31 12.44
CA LEU A 97 -19.37 5.74 12.87
C LEU A 97 -19.60 4.79 14.06
N ASN A 98 -18.60 4.00 14.44
CA ASN A 98 -18.57 3.36 15.76
C ASN A 98 -18.40 4.41 16.88
N SER A 99 -18.57 3.99 18.14
CA SER A 99 -18.64 4.95 19.25
C SER A 99 -17.33 5.76 19.37
N PRO A 100 -17.40 7.08 19.65
CA PRO A 100 -16.21 7.91 19.89
C PRO A 100 -15.31 7.43 21.02
N SER A 101 -15.83 6.57 21.92
CA SER A 101 -15.06 5.94 22.99
C SER A 101 -14.07 4.89 22.49
N GLU A 102 -14.29 4.36 21.29
CA GLU A 102 -13.43 3.35 20.66
C GLU A 102 -12.35 3.96 19.76
N TRP A 103 -12.38 5.27 19.50
CA TRP A 103 -11.46 5.93 18.58
C TRP A 103 -10.09 6.14 19.24
N ILE A 104 -9.05 5.55 18.65
CA ILE A 104 -7.68 5.54 19.16
C ILE A 104 -6.78 6.18 18.12
N ARG A 105 -6.06 7.24 18.51
CA ARG A 105 -5.10 7.95 17.63
C ARG A 105 -4.06 6.98 17.09
N GLY A 106 -3.72 7.13 15.82
CA GLY A 106 -2.78 6.25 15.11
C GLY A 106 -3.38 4.92 14.65
N ASP A 107 -4.44 4.42 15.30
CA ASP A 107 -5.06 3.16 14.92
C ASP A 107 -6.20 3.36 13.91
N ARG A 108 -5.92 3.04 12.63
CA ARG A 108 -6.92 3.10 11.55
C ARG A 108 -8.11 2.16 11.76
N ARG A 109 -7.93 1.04 12.48
CA ARG A 109 -8.99 0.03 12.72
C ARG A 109 -9.96 0.47 13.81
N SER A 110 -9.56 1.45 14.63
CA SER A 110 -10.37 2.05 15.68
C SER A 110 -11.55 2.88 15.13
N LEU A 111 -11.44 3.38 13.88
CA LEU A 111 -12.51 4.10 13.18
C LEU A 111 -13.20 3.20 12.17
N ARG A 112 -14.49 2.91 12.38
CA ARG A 112 -15.30 2.10 11.47
C ARG A 112 -16.52 2.88 11.00
N VAL A 113 -16.74 2.89 9.70
CA VAL A 113 -17.97 3.42 9.12
C VAL A 113 -19.01 2.30 9.11
N LEU A 114 -20.06 2.45 9.90
CA LEU A 114 -21.17 1.50 10.00
C LEU A 114 -22.24 1.77 8.92
N GLY A 115 -22.33 3.01 8.44
CA GLY A 115 -23.20 3.38 7.34
C GLY A 115 -23.01 4.84 6.91
N ALA A 116 -23.36 5.13 5.67
CA ALA A 116 -23.45 6.49 5.13
C ALA A 116 -24.50 6.49 4.01
N LEU A 117 -25.34 7.52 3.94
CA LEU A 117 -26.41 7.58 2.93
C LEU A 117 -25.88 8.06 1.57
N ARG A 118 -25.01 9.08 1.58
CA ARG A 118 -24.39 9.64 0.38
C ARG A 118 -22.96 10.03 0.70
N SER A 119 -22.03 9.75 -0.21
CA SER A 119 -20.67 10.24 -0.10
C SER A 119 -20.15 10.73 -1.45
N ASN A 120 -19.45 11.85 -1.44
CA ASN A 120 -18.73 12.42 -2.58
C ASN A 120 -17.25 12.53 -2.21
N LEU A 121 -16.37 12.18 -3.14
CA LEU A 121 -14.93 12.12 -2.95
C LEU A 121 -14.23 12.79 -4.12
N GLU A 122 -13.14 13.48 -3.83
CA GLU A 122 -12.16 13.96 -4.81
C GLU A 122 -10.76 13.79 -4.22
N ILE A 123 -9.87 13.18 -5.00
CA ILE A 123 -8.47 12.96 -4.67
C ILE A 123 -7.64 13.59 -5.80
N MET A 124 -6.61 14.32 -5.42
CA MET A 124 -5.64 14.92 -6.33
C MET A 124 -4.23 14.54 -5.86
N VAL A 125 -3.42 14.07 -6.80
CA VAL A 125 -2.01 13.71 -6.59
C VAL A 125 -1.18 14.46 -7.61
N ASP A 126 -0.08 15.06 -7.15
CA ASP A 126 0.88 15.77 -7.97
C ASP A 126 1.93 14.81 -8.57
N GLU A 127 2.42 15.12 -9.77
CA GLU A 127 3.48 14.38 -10.44
C GLU A 127 4.75 14.28 -9.59
N GLY A 128 5.15 15.36 -8.91
CA GLY A 128 6.31 15.38 -8.04
C GLY A 128 6.16 14.40 -6.88
N ASP A 129 4.99 14.37 -6.24
CA ASP A 129 4.70 13.46 -5.14
C ASP A 129 4.72 11.99 -5.61
N MET A 130 4.15 11.70 -6.78
CA MET A 130 4.19 10.36 -7.38
C MET A 130 5.61 9.94 -7.73
N LEU A 131 6.43 10.87 -8.24
CA LEU A 131 7.83 10.60 -8.58
C LEU A 131 8.67 10.30 -7.33
N GLU A 132 8.50 11.07 -6.25
CA GLU A 132 9.18 10.79 -4.97
C GLU A 132 8.77 9.44 -4.39
N ALA A 133 7.48 9.09 -4.43
CA ALA A 133 7.01 7.77 -4.04
C ALA A 133 7.62 6.66 -4.92
N LEU A 134 7.67 6.85 -6.25
CA LEU A 134 8.31 5.86 -7.13
C LEU A 134 9.77 5.63 -6.77
N LYS A 135 10.53 6.69 -6.46
CA LYS A 135 11.95 6.60 -6.05
C LYS A 135 12.16 5.71 -4.83
N THR A 136 11.22 5.66 -3.89
CA THR A 136 11.34 4.77 -2.72
C THR A 136 11.15 3.30 -3.07
N TYR A 137 10.40 2.98 -4.14
CA TYR A 137 10.16 1.60 -4.57
C TYR A 137 11.19 1.07 -5.59
N ILE A 138 11.91 1.96 -6.28
CA ILE A 138 12.89 1.60 -7.32
C ILE A 138 14.32 1.78 -6.77
N SER A 139 14.76 0.83 -5.94
CA SER A 139 16.12 0.83 -5.39
C SER A 139 17.10 -0.02 -6.20
N GLY A 140 18.41 0.22 -6.00
CA GLY A 140 19.52 -0.61 -6.51
C GLY A 140 19.88 -0.38 -7.98
N SER A 141 19.04 -0.87 -8.88
CA SER A 141 19.35 -1.02 -10.31
C SER A 141 18.73 0.05 -11.20
N TRP A 142 17.93 0.96 -10.64
CA TRP A 142 17.24 2.01 -11.39
C TRP A 142 17.82 3.39 -11.07
N GLY A 143 17.97 4.23 -12.11
CA GLY A 143 18.46 5.60 -11.99
C GLY A 143 17.82 6.54 -12.99
N GLY A 144 17.81 7.84 -12.67
CA GLY A 144 17.32 8.88 -13.58
C GLY A 144 15.84 8.75 -13.97
N VAL A 145 15.01 8.30 -13.03
CA VAL A 145 13.59 8.06 -13.27
C VAL A 145 12.84 9.38 -13.43
N ARG A 146 11.96 9.42 -14.42
CA ARG A 146 11.09 10.54 -14.77
C ARG A 146 9.66 10.04 -14.85
N LEU A 147 8.74 10.88 -14.41
CA LEU A 147 7.30 10.70 -14.51
C LEU A 147 6.74 11.94 -15.21
N GLU A 148 5.81 11.75 -16.15
CA GLU A 148 5.08 12.83 -16.80
C GLU A 148 3.57 12.50 -16.79
N LEU A 149 2.76 13.47 -16.37
CA LEU A 149 1.29 13.42 -16.34
C LEU A 149 0.73 14.54 -17.23
N GLU A 150 0.47 14.24 -18.50
CA GLU A 150 0.06 15.25 -19.48
C GLU A 150 -0.88 14.65 -20.53
N SER A 151 -1.86 15.44 -20.99
CA SER A 151 -2.71 15.09 -22.14
C SER A 151 -3.46 13.75 -21.98
N GLY A 152 -3.86 13.40 -20.76
CA GLY A 152 -4.55 12.14 -20.44
C GLY A 152 -3.65 10.91 -20.39
N GLU A 153 -2.33 11.08 -20.50
CA GLU A 153 -1.34 10.01 -20.49
C GLU A 153 -0.42 10.10 -19.28
N LEU A 154 -0.09 8.93 -18.73
CA LEU A 154 0.95 8.73 -17.73
C LEU A 154 2.16 8.12 -18.44
N ARG A 155 3.32 8.76 -18.34
CA ARG A 155 4.59 8.27 -18.87
C ARG A 155 5.61 8.13 -17.75
N VAL A 156 6.21 6.96 -17.61
CA VAL A 156 7.34 6.70 -16.73
C VAL A 156 8.52 6.30 -17.58
N GLN A 157 9.70 6.84 -17.30
CA GLN A 157 10.94 6.44 -17.96
C GLN A 157 12.07 6.36 -16.95
N GLY A 158 12.97 5.40 -17.09
CA GLY A 158 14.10 5.22 -16.19
C GLY A 158 15.24 4.45 -16.84
N ARG A 159 16.46 4.65 -16.35
CA ARG A 159 17.63 3.87 -16.73
C ARG A 159 17.76 2.69 -15.78
N TYR A 160 17.70 1.48 -16.31
CA TYR A 160 17.94 0.25 -15.58
C TYR A 160 19.35 -0.28 -15.87
N CYS A 161 20.10 -0.59 -14.82
CA CYS A 161 21.45 -1.14 -14.87
C CYS A 161 21.44 -2.50 -14.15
N PRO A 162 21.41 -3.63 -14.89
CA PRO A 162 21.48 -4.95 -14.29
C PRO A 162 22.90 -5.23 -13.79
N GLY A 163 23.14 -5.11 -12.48
CA GLY A 163 24.40 -5.52 -11.84
C GLY A 163 25.68 -4.87 -12.39
N THR A 164 26.86 -5.40 -12.01
CA THR A 164 28.18 -4.84 -12.36
C THR A 164 28.64 -5.15 -13.79
N ALA A 165 27.99 -6.07 -14.50
CA ALA A 165 28.38 -6.50 -15.84
C ALA A 165 27.30 -6.25 -16.92
N GLY A 166 26.11 -5.78 -16.55
CA GLY A 166 25.02 -5.56 -17.48
C GLY A 166 25.09 -4.21 -18.20
N PHE A 167 24.60 -4.19 -19.44
CA PHE A 167 24.46 -2.95 -20.18
C PHE A 167 23.27 -2.14 -19.65
N PRO A 168 23.43 -0.83 -19.45
CA PRO A 168 22.34 0.03 -19.05
C PRO A 168 21.28 0.07 -20.16
N ILE A 169 20.04 -0.17 -19.80
CA ILE A 169 18.89 -0.05 -20.70
C ILE A 169 18.02 1.14 -20.28
N LEU A 170 17.46 1.84 -21.26
CA LEU A 170 16.45 2.85 -21.03
C LEU A 170 15.08 2.19 -21.17
N ALA A 171 14.39 2.00 -20.05
CA ALA A 171 13.06 1.42 -20.03
C ALA A 171 12.01 2.51 -19.82
N GLY A 172 10.85 2.37 -20.47
CA GLY A 172 9.73 3.28 -20.30
C GLY A 172 8.39 2.57 -20.38
N LEU A 173 7.39 3.16 -19.72
CA LEU A 173 5.99 2.79 -19.78
C LEU A 173 5.19 4.04 -20.14
N SER A 174 4.34 3.97 -21.16
CA SER A 174 3.32 4.98 -21.42
C SER A 174 1.94 4.34 -21.45
N THR A 175 0.95 4.98 -20.83
CA THR A 175 -0.40 4.43 -20.76
C THR A 175 -1.42 5.52 -20.46
N LYS A 176 -2.65 5.32 -20.91
CA LYS A 176 -3.80 6.06 -20.38
C LYS A 176 -4.32 5.36 -19.14
N LEU A 177 -5.03 6.09 -18.29
CA LEU A 177 -5.77 5.51 -17.18
C LEU A 177 -7.25 5.47 -17.52
N GLU A 178 -7.94 4.41 -17.09
CA GLU A 178 -9.37 4.25 -17.29
C GLU A 178 -10.04 3.84 -15.99
N LEU A 179 -11.17 4.49 -15.70
CA LEU A 179 -12.03 4.12 -14.59
C LEU A 179 -13.07 3.09 -15.08
N ARG A 180 -13.13 1.95 -14.40
CA ARG A 180 -14.06 0.86 -14.68
C ARG A 180 -14.98 0.59 -13.51
N ASP A 181 -16.27 0.42 -13.82
CA ASP A 181 -17.37 0.14 -12.89
C ASP A 181 -17.47 1.13 -11.71
N GLY A 182 -16.93 2.34 -11.88
CA GLY A 182 -16.92 3.39 -10.88
C GLY A 182 -16.08 3.09 -9.62
N ARG A 183 -15.20 2.09 -9.65
CA ARG A 183 -14.40 1.69 -8.47
C ARG A 183 -12.96 1.27 -8.77
N ARG A 184 -12.64 0.91 -10.01
CA ARG A 184 -11.35 0.34 -10.37
C ARG A 184 -10.64 1.21 -11.39
N VAL A 185 -9.38 1.56 -11.14
CA VAL A 185 -8.54 2.26 -12.11
C VAL A 185 -7.66 1.22 -12.82
N LEU A 186 -7.65 1.26 -14.15
CA LEU A 186 -6.92 0.32 -15.00
C LEU A 186 -5.95 1.06 -15.92
N LEU A 187 -4.91 0.37 -16.35
CA LEU A 187 -4.05 0.80 -17.45
C LEU A 187 -4.74 0.53 -18.79
N LYS A 188 -5.03 1.59 -19.53
CA LYS A 188 -5.59 1.58 -20.89
C LYS A 188 -4.47 1.76 -21.91
N THR A 189 -4.37 0.80 -22.82
CA THR A 189 -3.36 0.74 -23.89
C THR A 189 -1.93 1.01 -23.38
N PRO A 190 -1.44 0.24 -22.40
CA PRO A 190 -0.06 0.37 -21.94
C PRO A 190 0.92 0.02 -23.07
N ARG A 191 2.00 0.79 -23.18
CA ARG A 191 3.11 0.54 -24.10
C ARG A 191 4.40 0.54 -23.30
N ILE A 192 5.19 -0.50 -23.47
CA ILE A 192 6.51 -0.59 -22.84
C ILE A 192 7.56 -0.41 -23.92
N SER A 193 8.54 0.45 -23.65
CA SER A 193 9.68 0.67 -24.52
C SER A 193 11.00 0.28 -23.84
N ILE A 194 11.92 -0.30 -24.61
CA ILE A 194 13.29 -0.58 -24.19
C ILE A 194 14.22 -0.01 -25.25
N ASN A 195 15.12 0.87 -24.83
CA ASN A 195 16.05 1.60 -25.71
C ASN A 195 15.34 2.30 -26.89
N GLY A 196 14.12 2.79 -26.65
CA GLY A 196 13.29 3.49 -27.64
C GLY A 196 12.46 2.57 -28.55
N GLU A 197 12.65 1.26 -28.49
CA GLU A 197 11.84 0.30 -29.25
C GLU A 197 10.65 -0.19 -28.43
N GLU A 198 9.48 -0.30 -29.05
CA GLU A 198 8.30 -0.87 -28.39
C GLU A 198 8.48 -2.39 -28.18
N LYS A 199 8.35 -2.82 -26.92
CA LYS A 199 8.50 -4.21 -26.48
C LYS A 199 7.30 -4.71 -25.67
N THR A 200 6.16 -4.02 -25.73
CA THR A 200 4.93 -4.29 -24.95
C THR A 200 4.54 -5.77 -24.94
N VAL A 201 4.63 -6.45 -26.09
CA VAL A 201 4.27 -7.87 -26.25
C VAL A 201 5.04 -8.78 -25.28
N LEU A 202 6.29 -8.46 -24.96
CA LEU A 202 7.11 -9.24 -24.03
C LEU A 202 6.59 -9.18 -22.58
N PHE A 203 5.82 -8.15 -22.25
CA PHE A 203 5.32 -7.85 -20.90
C PHE A 203 3.79 -7.90 -20.81
N GLN A 204 3.12 -8.41 -21.84
CA GLN A 204 1.65 -8.40 -21.90
C GLN A 204 1.02 -9.12 -20.68
N ARG A 205 1.62 -10.25 -20.28
CA ARG A 205 1.20 -11.02 -19.11
C ARG A 205 1.32 -10.18 -17.83
N ASP A 206 2.41 -9.43 -17.69
CA ASP A 206 2.69 -8.56 -16.52
C ASP A 206 1.68 -7.42 -16.44
N LEU A 207 1.41 -6.80 -17.58
CA LEU A 207 0.43 -5.71 -17.72
C LEU A 207 -0.99 -6.18 -17.40
N ASP A 208 -1.37 -7.40 -17.79
CA ASP A 208 -2.71 -7.92 -17.53
C ASP A 208 -2.96 -8.19 -16.05
N ARG A 209 -1.94 -8.57 -15.28
CA ARG A 209 -2.05 -8.76 -13.83
C ARG A 209 -1.93 -7.50 -13.00
N LEU A 210 -1.44 -6.41 -13.57
CA LEU A 210 -1.51 -5.08 -12.96
C LEU A 210 -2.93 -4.50 -12.98
N ARG A 211 -3.92 -5.18 -13.58
CA ARG A 211 -5.30 -4.68 -13.69
C ARG A 211 -6.19 -5.29 -12.59
N PRO A 212 -6.76 -4.49 -11.67
CA PRO A 212 -6.69 -3.02 -11.59
C PRO A 212 -5.43 -2.53 -10.87
N VAL A 213 -4.99 -1.31 -11.21
CA VAL A 213 -3.86 -0.65 -10.52
C VAL A 213 -4.29 -0.01 -9.20
N LEU A 214 -5.54 0.41 -9.11
CA LEU A 214 -6.18 0.88 -7.88
C LEU A 214 -7.59 0.30 -7.79
N ASP A 215 -7.96 -0.22 -6.62
CA ASP A 215 -9.28 -0.74 -6.34
C ASP A 215 -9.89 -0.07 -5.10
N PHE A 216 -11.03 0.59 -5.28
CA PHE A 216 -11.80 1.25 -4.23
C PHE A 216 -12.93 0.36 -3.68
N GLY A 217 -12.94 -0.94 -4.02
CA GLY A 217 -13.94 -1.90 -3.55
C GLY A 217 -13.97 -2.10 -2.04
N GLU A 218 -12.83 -1.98 -1.37
CA GLU A 218 -12.70 -2.07 0.09
C GLU A 218 -12.78 -0.70 0.79
N PHE A 219 -13.06 0.38 0.04
CA PHE A 219 -13.20 1.70 0.64
C PHE A 219 -14.41 1.73 1.59
N PRO A 220 -14.28 2.25 2.82
CA PRO A 220 -15.31 2.11 3.85
C PRO A 220 -16.61 2.87 3.53
N LEU A 221 -16.57 3.81 2.59
CA LEU A 221 -17.75 4.51 2.11
C LEU A 221 -18.21 3.93 0.77
N SER A 222 -19.53 3.78 0.63
CA SER A 222 -20.13 3.45 -0.65
C SER A 222 -19.95 4.61 -1.62
N LEU A 223 -18.94 4.49 -2.50
CA LEU A 223 -18.61 5.48 -3.52
C LEU A 223 -18.80 4.91 -4.93
N MET A 224 -19.17 5.81 -5.85
CA MET A 224 -19.14 5.59 -7.27
C MET A 224 -18.34 6.72 -7.92
N LEU A 225 -17.10 6.41 -8.23
CA LEU A 225 -16.21 7.29 -8.96
C LEU A 225 -16.75 7.47 -10.39
N ALA A 226 -16.57 8.65 -10.95
CA ALA A 226 -17.00 8.96 -12.32
C ALA A 226 -16.05 9.92 -13.04
N ARG A 227 -15.14 10.57 -12.30
CA ARG A 227 -14.15 11.50 -12.83
C ARG A 227 -12.76 10.90 -12.65
N LEU A 228 -11.99 10.87 -13.73
CA LEU A 228 -10.58 10.53 -13.77
C LEU A 228 -9.93 11.45 -14.82
N SER A 229 -8.93 12.23 -14.44
CA SER A 229 -8.17 13.06 -15.37
C SER A 229 -6.69 13.02 -15.03
N VAL A 230 -5.86 13.06 -16.07
CA VAL A 230 -4.41 13.13 -15.99
C VAL A 230 -4.00 14.31 -16.87
N ASP A 231 -3.65 15.44 -16.27
CA ASP A 231 -3.23 16.61 -17.03
C ASP A 231 -2.50 17.62 -16.15
N GLU A 232 -1.73 18.51 -16.77
CA GLU A 232 -1.02 19.61 -16.09
C GLU A 232 -0.20 19.16 -14.86
N GLY A 233 0.43 17.98 -14.93
CA GLY A 233 1.21 17.42 -13.82
C GLY A 233 0.37 16.83 -12.69
N LYS A 234 -0.94 16.59 -12.90
CA LYS A 234 -1.87 16.15 -11.86
C LYS A 234 -2.70 14.94 -12.27
N LEU A 235 -2.88 14.05 -11.31
CA LEU A 235 -3.87 12.97 -11.36
C LEU A 235 -5.05 13.32 -10.45
N LEU A 236 -6.23 13.46 -11.03
CA LEU A 236 -7.49 13.68 -10.29
C LEU A 236 -8.39 12.46 -10.43
N LEU A 237 -8.96 12.03 -9.31
CA LEU A 237 -9.96 10.97 -9.23
C LEU A 237 -11.12 11.42 -8.34
N GLY A 238 -12.37 11.21 -8.75
CA GLY A 238 -13.49 11.59 -7.91
C GLY A 238 -14.86 11.11 -8.36
N THR A 239 -15.85 11.35 -7.51
CA THR A 239 -17.27 11.14 -7.78
C THR A 239 -17.78 12.16 -8.80
N ALA A 240 -18.90 11.86 -9.48
CA ALA A 240 -19.49 12.77 -10.48
C ALA A 240 -19.81 14.15 -9.90
N THR A 241 -20.31 14.17 -8.66
CA THR A 241 -20.53 15.41 -7.91
C THR A 241 -19.31 15.69 -7.05
N PRO A 242 -18.72 16.90 -7.10
CA PRO A 242 -17.62 17.26 -6.21
C PRO A 242 -18.12 17.39 -4.76
N PRO A 243 -17.26 17.08 -3.77
CA PRO A 243 -17.54 17.32 -2.37
C PRO A 243 -17.93 18.78 -2.10
N ARG A 244 -18.86 18.99 -1.17
CA ARG A 244 -19.29 20.33 -0.74
C ARG A 244 -19.05 20.49 0.76
N PRO A 245 -18.85 21.72 1.25
CA PRO A 245 -18.81 21.98 2.68
C PRO A 245 -20.12 21.51 3.34
N ALA A 246 -20.01 20.77 4.45
CA ALA A 246 -21.17 20.33 5.23
C ALA A 246 -21.85 21.49 5.96
N GLY A 247 -21.12 22.58 6.21
CA GLY A 247 -21.60 23.71 7.01
C GLY A 247 -21.71 23.35 8.49
N GLY A 248 -22.02 24.36 9.32
CA GLY A 248 -22.10 24.22 10.77
C GLY A 248 -20.76 24.51 11.44
N ILE A 249 -20.30 23.60 12.29
CA ILE A 249 -19.07 23.72 13.08
C ILE A 249 -17.87 23.48 12.17
N ARG A 250 -16.87 24.36 12.22
CA ARG A 250 -15.64 24.23 11.44
C ARG A 250 -14.44 24.08 12.36
N TYR A 251 -13.66 23.03 12.13
CA TYR A 251 -12.36 22.83 12.75
C TYR A 251 -11.28 22.91 11.68
N ARG A 252 -10.23 23.64 11.98
CA ARG A 252 -9.06 23.78 11.13
C ARG A 252 -7.82 23.33 11.89
N TYR A 253 -7.08 22.42 11.29
CA TYR A 253 -5.76 22.01 11.74
C TYR A 253 -4.72 22.50 10.75
N ASP A 254 -3.65 23.13 11.26
CA ASP A 254 -2.45 23.44 10.50
C ASP A 254 -1.25 22.77 11.18
N ARG A 255 -0.42 22.07 10.39
CA ARG A 255 0.79 21.42 10.88
C ARG A 255 1.75 22.48 11.45
N ASP A 256 2.41 22.13 12.55
CA ASP A 256 3.46 22.97 13.11
C ASP A 256 4.66 23.08 12.14
N ARG A 257 5.16 24.29 11.93
CA ARG A 257 6.22 24.60 10.96
C ARG A 257 7.54 23.92 11.30
N GLU A 258 7.73 23.52 12.56
CA GLU A 258 8.96 22.85 13.03
C GLU A 258 8.96 21.33 12.80
N ARG A 259 7.82 20.72 12.41
CA ARG A 259 7.76 19.30 12.01
C ARG A 259 7.75 19.18 10.49
N PRO A 260 8.89 18.83 9.83
CA PRO A 260 8.89 18.59 8.40
C PRO A 260 7.92 17.45 8.03
N PHE A 261 7.35 17.51 6.83
CA PHE A 261 6.66 16.37 6.24
C PHE A 261 7.67 15.24 6.07
N VAL A 262 7.46 14.15 6.80
CA VAL A 262 8.24 12.92 6.68
C VAL A 262 7.32 11.92 6.02
N MET A 263 7.71 11.40 4.86
CA MET A 263 7.06 10.19 4.36
C MET A 263 7.36 9.09 5.36
N HIS A 264 6.36 8.74 6.16
CA HIS A 264 6.48 7.60 7.05
C HIS A 264 6.53 6.34 6.16
N PRO A 265 7.61 5.54 6.24
CA PRO A 265 7.56 4.21 5.68
C PRO A 265 6.31 3.49 6.20
N PRO A 266 5.68 2.61 5.42
CA PRO A 266 4.55 1.83 5.91
C PRO A 266 4.90 1.14 7.24
N GLU A 267 3.92 0.93 8.11
CA GLU A 267 4.19 0.37 9.44
C GLU A 267 4.84 -1.01 9.34
N SER A 268 5.94 -1.22 10.07
CA SER A 268 6.64 -2.51 10.12
C SER A 268 5.76 -3.57 10.78
N PHE A 269 5.88 -4.82 10.34
CA PHE A 269 5.20 -5.91 11.03
C PHE A 269 5.71 -6.05 12.46
N GLN A 270 4.78 -6.15 13.41
CA GLN A 270 5.13 -6.45 14.79
C GLN A 270 5.55 -7.92 14.89
N LEU A 271 6.82 -8.15 15.20
CA LEU A 271 7.40 -9.48 15.44
C LEU A 271 7.64 -9.62 16.96
N PRO A 272 6.84 -10.41 17.69
CA PRO A 272 7.13 -10.71 19.09
C PRO A 272 8.51 -11.34 19.26
N ASP A 273 9.22 -10.97 20.32
CA ASP A 273 10.51 -11.56 20.66
C ASP A 273 10.39 -13.09 20.79
N GLY A 274 11.31 -13.82 20.15
CA GLY A 274 11.34 -15.27 20.17
C GLY A 274 10.26 -15.98 19.32
N LEU A 275 9.48 -15.24 18.52
CA LEU A 275 8.52 -15.84 17.58
C LEU A 275 9.24 -16.71 16.52
N LEU A 276 10.30 -16.15 15.93
CA LEU A 276 11.08 -16.77 14.85
C LEU A 276 12.16 -17.72 15.40
N ARG A 277 12.26 -18.90 14.79
CA ARG A 277 13.19 -19.97 15.18
C ARG A 277 13.98 -20.48 13.99
N ASP A 278 15.12 -21.09 14.27
CA ASP A 278 15.92 -21.78 13.25
C ASP A 278 15.05 -22.77 12.45
N GLY A 279 15.09 -22.63 11.13
CA GLY A 279 14.38 -23.46 10.18
C GLY A 279 12.95 -23.02 9.89
N ASP A 280 12.38 -22.06 10.63
CA ASP A 280 11.09 -21.49 10.25
C ASP A 280 11.13 -20.97 8.81
N ILE A 281 10.05 -21.14 8.06
CA ILE A 281 9.93 -20.73 6.67
C ILE A 281 9.02 -19.51 6.61
N LEU A 282 9.51 -18.42 6.04
CA LEU A 282 8.70 -17.25 5.75
C LEU A 282 8.26 -17.29 4.29
N LEU A 283 6.94 -17.22 4.07
CA LEU A 283 6.36 -16.99 2.74
C LEU A 283 5.75 -15.60 2.71
N VAL A 284 6.09 -14.80 1.69
CA VAL A 284 5.69 -13.39 1.62
C VAL A 284 4.94 -13.09 0.32
N CYS A 285 3.93 -12.23 0.41
CA CYS A 285 3.29 -11.55 -0.71
C CYS A 285 4.02 -10.22 -0.92
N GLY A 286 4.95 -10.17 -1.87
CA GLY A 286 5.75 -8.98 -2.13
C GLY A 286 5.02 -7.95 -2.99
N LYS A 287 5.40 -6.68 -2.82
CA LYS A 287 4.86 -5.51 -3.52
C LYS A 287 5.65 -5.16 -4.80
N THR A 288 6.84 -5.72 -4.98
CA THR A 288 7.73 -5.38 -6.09
C THR A 288 7.24 -5.94 -7.43
N TRP A 289 7.70 -5.37 -8.54
CA TRP A 289 7.30 -5.81 -9.89
C TRP A 289 7.65 -7.28 -10.15
N ARG A 290 8.72 -7.81 -9.54
CA ARG A 290 9.10 -9.24 -9.60
C ARG A 290 8.19 -10.13 -8.75
N SER A 291 7.72 -9.66 -7.60
CA SER A 291 6.68 -10.37 -6.85
C SER A 291 5.39 -10.49 -7.65
N LYS A 292 5.06 -9.45 -8.42
CA LYS A 292 3.97 -9.51 -9.40
C LYS A 292 4.23 -10.49 -10.54
N ILE A 293 5.49 -10.86 -10.83
CA ILE A 293 5.93 -11.95 -11.74
C ILE A 293 5.81 -13.36 -11.14
N VAL A 294 5.78 -13.54 -9.82
CA VAL A 294 5.58 -14.87 -9.19
C VAL A 294 4.11 -15.12 -8.82
N ASN A 295 3.35 -14.08 -8.46
CA ASN A 295 1.88 -14.02 -8.68
C ASN A 295 1.51 -14.35 -10.15
N LEU A 296 2.56 -14.38 -10.98
CA LEU A 296 2.70 -14.61 -12.39
C LEU A 296 2.25 -16.02 -12.84
N LEU A 297 2.38 -16.92 -11.88
CA LEU A 297 2.39 -18.37 -12.03
C LEU A 297 1.43 -19.03 -11.02
N GLU A 298 0.95 -18.26 -10.06
CA GLU A 298 0.08 -18.66 -8.96
C GLU A 298 -1.34 -18.07 -9.15
N ASP A 299 -2.37 -18.90 -9.01
CA ASP A 299 -3.77 -18.46 -9.14
C ASP A 299 -4.25 -17.76 -7.86
N GLY A 300 -4.18 -16.43 -7.82
CA GLY A 300 -4.90 -15.62 -6.83
C GLY A 300 -4.20 -14.35 -6.35
N ALA A 301 -4.98 -13.31 -6.04
CA ALA A 301 -4.49 -12.02 -5.52
C ALA A 301 -3.85 -12.08 -4.11
N SER A 302 -3.88 -13.24 -3.47
CA SER A 302 -3.28 -13.51 -2.16
C SER A 302 -2.09 -14.47 -2.22
N ALA A 303 -1.60 -14.82 -3.41
CA ALA A 303 -0.51 -15.77 -3.59
C ALA A 303 0.81 -15.30 -2.96
N PHE A 304 1.55 -16.23 -2.37
CA PHE A 304 2.93 -15.98 -1.96
C PHE A 304 3.83 -15.87 -3.19
N THR A 305 4.77 -14.93 -3.14
CA THR A 305 5.63 -14.57 -4.27
C THR A 305 7.10 -14.83 -4.02
N HIS A 306 7.48 -14.95 -2.75
CA HIS A 306 8.86 -15.11 -2.35
C HIS A 306 8.92 -15.87 -1.03
N SER A 307 10.07 -16.47 -0.76
CA SER A 307 10.28 -17.33 0.41
C SER A 307 11.71 -17.29 0.92
N GLY A 308 11.89 -17.64 2.19
CA GLY A 308 13.20 -17.78 2.81
C GLY A 308 13.16 -18.64 4.07
N VAL A 309 14.33 -19.09 4.51
CA VAL A 309 14.52 -19.88 5.72
C VAL A 309 15.10 -19.00 6.83
N VAL A 310 14.52 -19.06 8.01
CA VAL A 310 14.98 -18.33 9.19
C VAL A 310 16.22 -18.99 9.77
N ARG A 311 17.23 -18.17 10.07
CA ARG A 311 18.43 -18.52 10.83
C ARG A 311 18.63 -17.50 11.95
N VAL A 312 18.65 -17.96 13.19
CA VAL A 312 18.92 -17.12 14.36
C VAL A 312 20.41 -17.15 14.66
N VAL A 313 21.07 -16.00 14.56
CA VAL A 313 22.49 -15.82 14.86
C VAL A 313 22.62 -14.86 16.03
N ASP A 314 23.24 -15.33 17.12
CA ASP A 314 23.42 -14.56 18.36
C ASP A 314 22.11 -13.92 18.89
N GLY A 315 20.99 -14.66 18.75
CA GLY A 315 19.67 -14.21 19.17
C GLY A 315 18.94 -13.29 18.18
N VAL A 316 19.59 -12.90 17.07
CA VAL A 316 19.00 -12.06 16.03
C VAL A 316 18.49 -12.95 14.88
N PRO A 317 17.20 -12.85 14.49
CA PRO A 317 16.67 -13.60 13.37
C PRO A 317 17.05 -12.97 12.04
N TYR A 318 17.62 -13.80 11.16
CA TYR A 318 17.90 -13.49 9.78
C TYR A 318 17.10 -14.41 8.86
N VAL A 319 16.89 -13.98 7.62
CA VAL A 319 16.25 -14.78 6.58
C VAL A 319 17.26 -15.02 5.48
N VAL A 320 17.52 -16.29 5.19
CA VAL A 320 18.33 -16.71 4.06
C VAL A 320 17.40 -17.04 2.90
N HIS A 321 17.62 -16.39 1.76
CA HIS A 321 16.77 -16.54 0.58
C HIS A 321 17.55 -16.30 -0.71
N ALA A 322 17.10 -16.92 -1.80
CA ALA A 322 17.60 -16.61 -3.13
C ALA A 322 16.98 -15.28 -3.60
N SER A 323 17.79 -14.25 -3.78
CA SER A 323 17.32 -12.88 -4.05
C SER A 323 17.47 -12.53 -5.54
N PRO A 324 16.37 -12.25 -6.26
CA PRO A 324 16.46 -11.84 -7.66
C PRO A 324 17.01 -10.42 -7.82
N ASP A 325 17.06 -9.62 -6.75
CA ASP A 325 17.52 -8.23 -6.82
C ASP A 325 19.04 -8.12 -6.78
N VAL A 326 19.69 -9.00 -6.02
CA VAL A 326 21.16 -9.12 -6.00
C VAL A 326 21.68 -10.29 -6.83
N GLU A 327 20.78 -11.04 -7.49
CA GLU A 327 21.05 -12.21 -8.34
C GLU A 327 21.88 -13.31 -7.66
N LEU A 328 21.76 -13.42 -6.33
CA LEU A 328 22.52 -14.32 -5.46
C LEU A 328 21.65 -14.77 -4.27
N VAL A 329 22.05 -15.85 -3.61
CA VAL A 329 21.57 -16.15 -2.25
C VAL A 329 22.06 -15.07 -1.29
N GLN A 330 21.13 -14.50 -0.53
CA GLN A 330 21.32 -13.40 0.40
C GLN A 330 20.84 -13.79 1.79
N MET A 331 21.43 -13.17 2.79
CA MET A 331 20.99 -13.20 4.18
C MET A 331 20.75 -11.75 4.63
N GLU A 332 19.51 -11.45 5.04
CA GLU A 332 19.14 -10.13 5.58
C GLU A 332 18.42 -10.30 6.92
N ARG A 333 18.35 -9.24 7.74
CA ARG A 333 17.62 -9.32 9.02
C ARG A 333 16.14 -9.58 8.72
N ALA A 334 15.46 -10.31 9.60
CA ALA A 334 14.04 -10.61 9.38
C ALA A 334 13.17 -9.34 9.24
N GLU A 335 13.52 -8.26 9.94
CA GLU A 335 12.90 -6.93 9.81
C GLU A 335 13.06 -6.33 8.40
N ASP A 336 14.23 -6.50 7.77
CA ASP A 336 14.52 -5.97 6.44
C ASP A 336 13.85 -6.81 5.34
N PHE A 337 13.82 -8.13 5.53
CA PHE A 337 13.13 -9.06 4.64
C PHE A 337 11.62 -8.82 4.64
N LEU A 338 11.07 -8.59 5.84
CA LEU A 338 9.66 -8.31 6.07
C LEU A 338 9.35 -6.81 5.98
N ALA A 339 10.24 -6.00 5.43
CA ALA A 339 10.06 -4.57 5.35
C ALA A 339 8.75 -4.24 4.60
N PRO A 340 7.87 -3.40 5.17
CA PRO A 340 6.53 -3.18 4.66
C PRO A 340 6.51 -2.44 3.31
N GLU A 341 7.62 -1.84 2.88
CA GLU A 341 7.80 -1.30 1.53
C GLU A 341 7.88 -2.44 0.51
N LYS A 342 8.46 -3.58 0.92
CA LYS A 342 8.68 -4.77 0.09
C LYS A 342 7.53 -5.77 0.20
N VAL A 343 6.88 -5.88 1.36
CA VAL A 343 5.95 -6.96 1.68
C VAL A 343 4.56 -6.41 2.05
N GLN A 344 3.50 -7.01 1.48
CA GLN A 344 2.10 -6.72 1.82
C GLN A 344 1.58 -7.63 2.92
N ARG A 345 1.99 -8.90 2.88
CA ARG A 345 1.55 -9.94 3.82
C ARG A 345 2.67 -10.96 3.95
N ALA A 346 2.84 -11.53 5.13
CA ALA A 346 3.72 -12.66 5.34
C ALA A 346 3.01 -13.75 6.14
N SER A 347 3.43 -15.00 5.95
CA SER A 347 3.02 -16.13 6.78
C SER A 347 4.27 -16.88 7.24
N LEU A 348 4.29 -17.21 8.52
CA LEU A 348 5.31 -18.01 9.18
C LEU A 348 4.88 -19.47 9.20
N PHE A 349 5.68 -20.34 8.58
CA PHE A 349 5.47 -21.77 8.57
C PHE A 349 6.56 -22.47 9.37
N ARG A 350 6.18 -23.56 10.03
CA ARG A 350 7.09 -24.44 10.75
C ARG A 350 6.91 -25.87 10.28
N VAL A 351 8.03 -26.56 10.07
CA VAL A 351 8.00 -27.98 9.69
C VAL A 351 7.66 -28.82 10.92
N ARG A 352 6.73 -29.76 10.75
CA ARG A 352 6.32 -30.76 11.74
C ARG A 352 7.38 -31.86 11.86
N THR A 353 8.52 -31.52 12.42
CA THR A 353 9.67 -32.41 12.59
C THR A 353 10.41 -32.14 13.90
N ASP A 354 11.45 -32.94 14.17
CA ASP A 354 12.40 -32.67 15.25
C ASP A 354 13.06 -31.29 15.01
N PRO A 355 13.03 -30.37 16.00
CA PRO A 355 13.71 -29.09 15.92
C PRO A 355 15.18 -29.15 15.50
N ALA A 356 15.88 -30.26 15.78
CA ALA A 356 17.26 -30.46 15.33
C ALA A 356 17.38 -30.49 13.79
N VAL A 357 16.39 -31.08 13.10
CA VAL A 357 16.36 -31.16 11.63
C VAL A 357 16.04 -29.81 11.02
N ALA A 358 15.10 -29.05 11.60
CA ALA A 358 14.83 -27.68 11.18
C ALA A 358 16.07 -26.78 11.38
N ALA A 359 16.79 -26.96 12.49
CA ALA A 359 18.05 -26.26 12.72
C ALA A 359 19.14 -26.66 11.72
N GLU A 360 19.21 -27.92 11.31
CA GLU A 360 20.10 -28.38 10.24
C GLU A 360 19.76 -27.75 8.89
N ALA A 361 18.49 -27.75 8.50
CA ALA A 361 18.05 -27.07 7.29
C ALA A 361 18.42 -25.57 7.29
N SER A 362 18.30 -24.88 8.43
CA SER A 362 18.75 -23.48 8.53
C SER A 362 20.26 -23.30 8.30
N ARG A 363 21.09 -24.28 8.70
CA ARG A 363 22.54 -24.28 8.45
C ARG A 363 22.84 -24.54 6.98
N ASN A 364 22.17 -25.52 6.38
CA ASN A 364 22.28 -25.80 4.94
C ASN A 364 21.92 -24.57 4.10
N ALA A 365 20.85 -23.85 4.47
CA ALA A 365 20.51 -22.59 3.82
C ALA A 365 21.64 -21.54 3.94
N LEU A 366 22.24 -21.41 5.12
CA LEU A 366 23.37 -20.51 5.38
C LEU A 366 24.62 -20.87 4.55
N GLU A 367 24.84 -22.15 4.27
CA GLU A 367 25.93 -22.60 3.40
C GLU A 367 25.77 -22.02 1.99
N TYR A 368 24.57 -22.06 1.39
CA TYR A 368 24.33 -21.44 0.08
C TYR A 368 24.62 -19.94 0.04
N TYR A 369 24.33 -19.22 1.13
CA TYR A 369 24.71 -17.81 1.26
C TYR A 369 26.24 -17.64 1.30
N THR A 370 26.91 -18.48 2.11
CA THR A 370 28.37 -18.42 2.30
C THR A 370 29.12 -18.76 1.00
N GLU A 371 28.60 -19.72 0.24
CA GLU A 371 29.11 -20.13 -1.07
C GLU A 371 28.78 -19.13 -2.20
N ARG A 372 27.93 -18.13 -1.92
CA ARG A 372 27.44 -17.13 -2.88
C ARG A 372 26.77 -17.77 -4.09
N VAL A 373 25.90 -18.75 -3.84
CA VAL A 373 25.16 -19.44 -4.90
C VAL A 373 24.37 -18.43 -5.75
N PRO A 374 24.49 -18.44 -7.09
CA PRO A 374 23.73 -17.58 -8.00
C PRO A 374 22.21 -17.77 -7.89
N PHE A 375 21.47 -16.70 -8.15
CA PHE A 375 20.02 -16.79 -8.32
C PHE A 375 19.69 -17.44 -9.67
N ASP A 376 18.78 -18.40 -9.66
CA ASP A 376 18.28 -19.03 -10.87
C ASP A 376 17.22 -18.14 -11.56
N THR A 377 17.64 -17.45 -12.62
CA THR A 377 16.74 -16.62 -13.43
C THR A 377 15.82 -17.42 -14.36
N ALA A 378 16.15 -18.69 -14.63
CA ALA A 378 15.40 -19.56 -15.53
C ALA A 378 14.30 -20.35 -14.80
N PHE A 379 14.35 -20.40 -13.46
CA PHE A 379 13.47 -21.20 -12.61
C PHE A 379 13.44 -22.67 -13.08
N ASP A 380 14.62 -23.25 -13.27
CA ASP A 380 14.83 -24.64 -13.61
C ASP A 380 15.26 -25.44 -12.37
N GLY A 381 14.32 -26.14 -11.75
CA GLY A 381 14.59 -26.94 -10.54
C GLY A 381 15.50 -28.15 -10.74
N GLU A 382 15.97 -28.39 -11.97
CA GLU A 382 16.95 -29.43 -12.29
C GLU A 382 18.39 -28.86 -12.42
N ASP A 383 18.58 -27.53 -12.50
CA ASP A 383 19.91 -26.92 -12.44
C ASP A 383 20.43 -26.92 -10.99
N HIS A 384 21.63 -27.46 -10.77
CA HIS A 384 22.23 -27.55 -9.45
C HIS A 384 23.21 -26.42 -9.14
N GLY A 385 23.51 -25.54 -10.12
CA GLY A 385 24.47 -24.45 -9.97
C GLY A 385 23.86 -23.11 -9.56
N SER A 386 22.54 -22.98 -9.60
CA SER A 386 21.81 -21.76 -9.21
C SER A 386 20.53 -22.14 -8.47
N LEU A 387 19.96 -21.21 -7.68
CA LEU A 387 18.76 -21.48 -6.88
C LEU A 387 17.76 -20.34 -6.99
N TYR A 388 16.47 -20.67 -7.05
CA TYR A 388 15.39 -19.72 -6.78
C TYR A 388 14.79 -19.94 -5.38
N CYS A 389 13.88 -19.06 -4.97
CA CYS A 389 13.51 -18.90 -3.55
C CYS A 389 12.99 -20.18 -2.87
N THR A 390 12.01 -20.84 -3.48
CA THR A 390 11.40 -22.07 -2.95
C THR A 390 12.28 -23.29 -3.13
N GLU A 391 13.12 -23.30 -4.17
CA GLU A 391 14.11 -24.35 -4.36
C GLU A 391 15.17 -24.32 -3.27
N LEU A 392 15.67 -23.14 -2.89
CA LEU A 392 16.58 -22.99 -1.75
C LEU A 392 15.96 -23.59 -0.48
N VAL A 393 14.69 -23.27 -0.20
CA VAL A 393 13.98 -23.81 0.97
C VAL A 393 13.88 -25.33 0.89
N TRP A 394 13.46 -25.86 -0.26
CA TRP A 394 13.33 -27.30 -0.47
C TRP A 394 14.66 -28.03 -0.33
N ARG A 395 15.73 -27.58 -1.00
CA ARG A 395 17.04 -28.24 -0.96
C ARG A 395 17.66 -28.21 0.43
N ALA A 396 17.53 -27.09 1.15
CA ALA A 396 18.02 -26.97 2.51
C ALA A 396 17.40 -28.06 3.43
N TYR A 397 16.09 -28.30 3.28
CA TYR A 397 15.39 -29.35 4.02
C TYR A 397 15.64 -30.76 3.49
N ALA A 398 15.75 -30.93 2.17
CA ALA A 398 16.05 -32.22 1.54
C ALA A 398 17.43 -32.73 1.98
N GLN A 399 18.42 -31.85 2.09
CA GLN A 399 19.74 -32.16 2.65
C GLN A 399 19.68 -32.56 4.14
N ALA A 400 18.73 -32.01 4.89
CA ALA A 400 18.45 -32.41 6.27
C ALA A 400 17.57 -33.67 6.37
N GLY A 401 17.27 -34.33 5.25
CA GLY A 401 16.53 -35.59 5.19
C GLY A 401 15.01 -35.45 5.12
N ILE A 402 14.48 -34.25 4.83
CA ILE A 402 13.03 -34.01 4.69
C ILE A 402 12.71 -33.48 3.29
N ASP A 403 11.91 -34.23 2.54
CA ASP A 403 11.35 -33.72 1.28
C ASP A 403 10.06 -32.94 1.54
N LEU A 404 10.14 -31.61 1.52
CA LEU A 404 8.96 -30.74 1.68
C LEU A 404 8.07 -30.68 0.44
N ALA A 405 8.57 -31.12 -0.72
CA ALA A 405 7.98 -30.86 -2.03
C ALA A 405 7.39 -32.12 -2.71
N ASP A 406 7.30 -33.25 -2.00
CA ASP A 406 6.77 -34.49 -2.56
C ASP A 406 5.35 -34.28 -3.14
N GLY A 407 5.22 -34.53 -4.45
CA GLY A 407 3.98 -34.30 -5.21
C GLY A 407 3.56 -32.84 -5.40
N LEU A 408 4.38 -31.85 -5.01
CA LEU A 408 4.03 -30.42 -5.08
C LEU A 408 4.64 -29.69 -6.28
N TRP A 409 5.56 -30.32 -6.99
CA TRP A 409 6.18 -29.80 -8.20
C TRP A 409 5.15 -29.70 -9.34
N VAL A 410 5.18 -28.58 -10.03
CA VAL A 410 4.31 -28.32 -11.19
C VAL A 410 5.14 -28.21 -12.45
N GLN A 411 4.65 -28.78 -13.54
CA GLN A 411 5.25 -28.59 -14.85
C GLN A 411 4.76 -27.27 -15.44
N LEU A 412 5.66 -26.33 -15.66
CA LEU A 412 5.37 -25.12 -16.40
C LEU A 412 5.73 -25.31 -17.87
N SER A 413 4.79 -24.94 -18.73
CA SER A 413 4.97 -24.91 -20.18
C SER A 413 4.43 -23.59 -20.71
N ASN A 414 5.24 -22.54 -20.65
CA ASN A 414 4.93 -21.25 -21.25
C ASN A 414 6.17 -20.64 -21.96
N PRO A 415 6.01 -19.61 -22.82
CA PRO A 415 7.08 -19.10 -23.67
C PRO A 415 8.25 -18.41 -22.93
N LEU A 416 8.09 -18.07 -21.65
CA LEU A 416 9.08 -17.37 -20.83
C LEU A 416 9.77 -18.30 -19.82
N LEU A 417 9.05 -19.31 -19.32
CA LEU A 417 9.51 -20.27 -18.32
C LEU A 417 8.98 -21.67 -18.70
N ALA A 418 9.91 -22.61 -18.88
CA ALA A 418 9.63 -24.00 -19.18
C ALA A 418 10.47 -24.88 -18.25
N GLY A 419 9.83 -25.78 -17.51
CA GLY A 419 10.54 -26.59 -16.52
C GLY A 419 9.65 -27.10 -15.40
N LYS A 420 10.21 -27.96 -14.56
CA LYS A 420 9.57 -28.46 -13.34
C LYS A 420 9.90 -27.49 -12.21
N VAL A 421 8.87 -26.85 -11.65
CA VAL A 421 9.03 -25.76 -10.67
C VAL A 421 8.25 -26.05 -9.40
N LEU A 422 8.82 -25.67 -8.26
CA LEU A 422 8.14 -25.63 -6.98
C LEU A 422 7.68 -24.21 -6.69
N LEU A 423 6.38 -23.94 -6.74
CA LEU A 423 5.85 -22.60 -6.48
C LEU A 423 5.60 -22.36 -4.98
N PRO A 424 5.63 -21.09 -4.50
CA PRO A 424 5.46 -20.79 -3.07
C PRO A 424 4.15 -21.27 -2.45
N ASN A 425 3.00 -21.15 -3.12
CA ASN A 425 1.74 -21.67 -2.57
C ASN A 425 1.69 -23.20 -2.65
N SER A 426 2.35 -23.81 -3.64
CA SER A 426 2.50 -25.27 -3.67
C SER A 426 3.26 -25.74 -2.43
N LEU A 427 4.40 -25.12 -2.12
CA LEU A 427 5.15 -25.41 -0.90
C LEU A 427 4.31 -25.17 0.36
N ALA A 428 3.55 -24.06 0.43
CA ALA A 428 2.66 -23.75 1.55
C ALA A 428 1.61 -24.85 1.84
N ARG A 429 1.26 -25.66 0.84
CA ARG A 429 0.31 -26.78 0.97
C ARG A 429 0.96 -28.08 1.41
N SER A 430 2.28 -28.11 1.62
CA SER A 430 2.99 -29.29 2.10
C SER A 430 2.36 -29.77 3.42
N PRO A 431 2.02 -31.07 3.56
CA PRO A 431 1.40 -31.60 4.78
C PRO A 431 2.35 -31.57 5.98
N LEU A 432 3.64 -31.39 5.72
CA LEU A 432 4.69 -31.25 6.72
C LEU A 432 4.77 -29.83 7.28
N LEU A 433 4.11 -28.84 6.68
CA LEU A 433 4.11 -27.46 7.15
C LEU A 433 2.88 -27.15 8.00
N GLU A 434 3.10 -26.35 9.03
CA GLU A 434 2.08 -25.76 9.88
C GLU A 434 2.23 -24.24 9.88
N GLU A 435 1.16 -23.51 9.55
CA GLU A 435 1.15 -22.05 9.64
C GLU A 435 1.03 -21.63 11.10
N ILE A 436 2.04 -20.93 11.61
CA ILE A 436 2.15 -20.50 13.01
C ILE A 436 1.56 -19.10 13.20
N ALA A 437 1.76 -18.22 12.23
CA ALA A 437 1.28 -16.84 12.27
C ALA A 437 1.13 -16.24 10.88
N THR A 438 0.16 -15.33 10.74
CA THR A 438 0.05 -14.46 9.56
C THR A 438 0.31 -13.01 9.99
N LEU A 439 1.20 -12.33 9.28
CA LEU A 439 1.55 -10.92 9.46
C LEU A 439 0.86 -10.10 8.36
N ARG A 440 0.09 -9.07 8.75
CA ARG A 440 -0.73 -8.24 7.84
C ARG A 440 -0.71 -6.77 8.23
#